data_AF-W9XFI4-F1
#
_entry.id   AF-W9XFI4-F1
#
_cell.length_a   1.000
_cell.length_b   1.000
_cell.length_c   1.000
_cell.angle_alpha   90.00
_cell.angle_beta   90.00
_cell.angle_gamma   90.00
#
_symmetry.space_group_name_H-M   'P 1'
#
loop_
_entity.id
_entity.type
_entity.pdbx_description
1 polymer ?
#
loop_
_entity_poly.entity_id
_entity_poly.type
_entity_poly.pdbx_seq_one_letter_code
_entity_poly.pdbx_strand_id
1 'polypeptide(L)'
;MFEFIHPTGVPARTSAWQTLSDQVHSASALLQSGTIDRAEATLDRFFHGLRQAAKHLDPSFLAKFWRICLGIKSIDGRIPGGGCLKRFFDSLIGTILEHNGQRHPLAVLVTAIRNVSPTELMNTLRLGFWMSIKVLKQFIGDENTMVLHMWSVFYRYWNERRDPAGFLWKFWYIRSKYSNGQLYNAETAITLSYYHAYAAYYVCRQRELARPIVMSLFQDAKEEVGRMATKGDVHWSLVTQALAFSARAVAYFHYERHEMSWSHGAMDIAIALLQTGDEECRIRAATLSKMLLAWLKNTKNTPFSAPQEKVQTFQEVPEVFTEGPSYLMKMLRSTAREISGNYNHLMTAK
;
A
#
# COMPACT_ATOMS: atom_id res chain seq x y z
N MET A 1 -8.82 -12.31 -3.51
CA MET A 1 -8.81 -11.30 -2.42
C MET A 1 -8.62 -12.02 -1.09
N PHE A 2 -7.61 -11.68 -0.27
CA PHE A 2 -7.43 -12.31 1.05
C PHE A 2 -8.36 -11.63 2.04
N GLU A 3 -9.54 -12.21 2.19
CA GLU A 3 -10.45 -11.91 3.27
C GLU A 3 -9.82 -12.43 4.57
N PHE A 4 -9.77 -11.59 5.60
CA PHE A 4 -9.97 -12.13 6.95
C PHE A 4 -11.24 -12.95 6.84
N ILE A 5 -11.20 -14.25 7.15
CA ILE A 5 -12.38 -15.12 7.08
C ILE A 5 -13.52 -14.38 7.79
N HIS A 6 -14.40 -13.77 6.99
CA HIS A 6 -15.52 -13.03 7.54
C HIS A 6 -16.49 -14.10 8.07
N PRO A 7 -17.09 -13.90 9.25
CA PRO A 7 -18.20 -14.75 9.64
C PRO A 7 -19.21 -14.79 8.48
N THR A 8 -19.64 -16.00 8.13
CA THR A 8 -20.52 -16.26 6.98
C THR A 8 -21.70 -15.29 6.97
N GLY A 9 -21.83 -14.51 5.88
CA GLY A 9 -22.92 -13.55 5.68
C GLY A 9 -22.54 -12.06 5.69
N VAL A 10 -21.27 -11.70 5.94
CA VAL A 10 -20.80 -10.31 5.83
C VAL A 10 -20.04 -10.10 4.51
N PRO A 11 -20.52 -9.26 3.58
CA PRO A 11 -19.78 -8.96 2.35
C PRO A 11 -18.44 -8.32 2.68
N ALA A 12 -17.37 -8.73 2.00
CA ALA A 12 -16.03 -8.21 2.25
C ALA A 12 -15.94 -6.71 1.98
N ARG A 13 -15.77 -5.93 3.05
CA ARG A 13 -15.61 -4.47 3.04
C ARG A 13 -14.14 -4.02 2.96
N THR A 14 -13.23 -4.98 2.73
CA THR A 14 -11.79 -4.75 2.52
C THR A 14 -11.49 -3.72 1.41
N SER A 15 -12.44 -3.48 0.51
CA SER A 15 -12.36 -2.45 -0.54
C SER A 15 -12.32 -1.02 0.01
N ALA A 16 -13.04 -0.68 1.09
CA ALA A 16 -13.19 0.71 1.52
C ALA A 16 -11.85 1.33 1.96
N TRP A 17 -11.10 0.65 2.82
CA TRP A 17 -9.79 1.11 3.27
C TRP A 17 -8.73 1.11 2.17
N GLN A 18 -8.86 0.20 1.19
CA GLN A 18 -8.02 0.20 0.01
C GLN A 18 -8.29 1.45 -0.85
N THR A 19 -9.56 1.75 -1.15
CA THR A 19 -9.97 2.96 -1.87
C THR A 19 -9.45 4.23 -1.19
N LEU A 20 -9.55 4.32 0.14
CA LEU A 20 -9.02 5.46 0.89
C LEU A 20 -7.49 5.59 0.73
N SER A 21 -6.76 4.47 0.81
CA SER A 21 -5.31 4.48 0.56
C SER A 21 -4.97 4.90 -0.88
N ASP A 22 -5.78 4.54 -1.85
CA ASP A 22 -5.58 4.89 -3.26
C ASP A 22 -5.86 6.38 -3.50
N GLN A 23 -6.94 6.92 -2.93
CA GLN A 23 -7.27 8.34 -2.98
C GLN A 23 -6.16 9.23 -2.39
N VAL A 24 -5.54 8.82 -1.28
CA VAL A 24 -4.37 9.54 -0.72
C VAL A 24 -3.21 9.52 -1.70
N HIS A 25 -2.95 8.40 -2.35
CA HIS A 25 -1.90 8.33 -3.35
C HIS A 25 -2.23 9.23 -4.56
N SER A 26 -3.47 9.20 -5.04
CA SER A 26 -3.94 10.02 -6.14
C SER A 26 -3.86 11.51 -5.84
N ALA A 27 -4.29 11.95 -4.66
CA ALA A 27 -4.12 13.32 -4.21
C ALA A 27 -2.64 13.74 -4.23
N SER A 28 -1.75 12.88 -3.70
CA SER A 28 -0.30 13.11 -3.75
C SER A 28 0.24 13.21 -5.20
N ALA A 29 -0.21 12.34 -6.10
CA ALA A 29 0.19 12.37 -7.52
C ALA A 29 -0.31 13.64 -8.23
N LEU A 30 -1.55 14.04 -7.97
CA LEU A 30 -2.17 15.26 -8.52
C LEU A 30 -1.45 16.53 -8.05
N LEU A 31 -1.02 16.58 -6.79
CA LEU A 31 -0.19 17.68 -6.29
C LEU A 31 1.16 17.73 -7.00
N GLN A 32 1.79 16.58 -7.24
CA GLN A 32 3.04 16.51 -7.99
C GLN A 32 2.91 16.92 -9.46
N SER A 33 1.70 16.87 -10.04
CA SER A 33 1.40 17.39 -11.37
C SER A 33 0.93 18.85 -11.38
N GLY A 34 0.83 19.52 -10.24
CA GLY A 34 0.36 20.91 -10.16
C GLY A 34 -1.15 21.07 -10.34
N THR A 35 -1.92 19.98 -10.32
CA THR A 35 -3.39 20.00 -10.42
C THR A 35 -4.00 20.07 -9.02
N ILE A 36 -3.87 21.22 -8.37
CA ILE A 36 -4.21 21.44 -6.95
C ILE A 36 -5.71 21.21 -6.72
N ASP A 37 -6.59 21.84 -7.49
CA ASP A 37 -8.06 21.73 -7.31
C ASP A 37 -8.56 20.28 -7.34
N ARG A 38 -8.00 19.46 -8.26
CA ARG A 38 -8.34 18.03 -8.34
C ARG A 38 -7.80 17.23 -7.15
N ALA A 39 -6.64 17.63 -6.62
CA ALA A 39 -6.08 17.01 -5.43
C ALA A 39 -6.95 17.33 -4.20
N GLU A 40 -7.40 18.57 -4.05
CA GLU A 40 -8.32 18.99 -2.99
C GLU A 40 -9.66 18.27 -3.07
N ALA A 41 -10.27 18.21 -4.26
CA ALA A 41 -11.50 17.44 -4.48
C ALA A 41 -11.32 15.95 -4.13
N THR A 42 -10.14 15.39 -4.41
CA THR A 42 -9.81 13.99 -4.05
C THR A 42 -9.64 13.83 -2.53
N LEU A 43 -9.05 14.81 -1.84
CA LEU A 43 -8.94 14.81 -0.39
C LEU A 43 -10.31 14.94 0.30
N ASP A 44 -11.21 15.77 -0.23
CA ASP A 44 -12.56 15.88 0.32
C ASP A 44 -13.37 14.59 0.16
N ARG A 45 -13.25 13.92 -0.99
CA ARG A 45 -13.79 12.56 -1.17
C ARG A 45 -13.18 11.56 -0.20
N PHE A 46 -11.87 11.63 0.02
CA PHE A 46 -11.19 10.80 1.03
C PHE A 46 -11.76 11.03 2.43
N PHE A 47 -11.91 12.28 2.88
CA PHE A 47 -12.46 12.56 4.22
C PHE A 47 -13.92 12.15 4.35
N HIS A 48 -14.72 12.27 3.28
CA HIS A 48 -16.07 11.74 3.25
C HIS A 48 -16.08 10.21 3.38
N GLY A 49 -15.29 9.51 2.57
CA GLY A 49 -15.16 8.05 2.61
C GLY A 49 -14.61 7.53 3.94
N LEU A 50 -13.68 8.27 4.56
CA LEU A 50 -13.10 7.94 5.87
C LEU A 50 -14.17 7.84 6.94
N ARG A 51 -15.09 8.82 7.00
CA ARG A 51 -16.21 8.79 7.94
C ARG A 51 -17.14 7.63 7.71
N GLN A 52 -17.29 7.14 6.48
CA GLN A 52 -18.10 5.94 6.21
C GLN A 52 -17.37 4.66 6.59
N ALA A 53 -16.08 4.53 6.24
CA ALA A 53 -15.28 3.35 6.56
C ALA A 53 -15.08 3.17 8.07
N ALA A 54 -14.86 4.27 8.81
CA ALA A 54 -14.62 4.23 10.25
C ALA A 54 -15.85 3.84 11.09
N LYS A 55 -17.06 3.83 10.51
CA LYS A 55 -18.27 3.28 11.18
C LYS A 55 -18.18 1.78 11.40
N HIS A 56 -17.39 1.07 10.61
CA HIS A 56 -17.29 -0.38 10.62
C HIS A 56 -15.83 -0.79 10.54
N LEU A 57 -15.15 -0.75 11.67
CA LEU A 57 -13.73 -1.09 11.76
C LEU A 57 -13.55 -2.60 11.59
N ASP A 58 -12.87 -2.99 10.51
CA ASP A 58 -12.45 -4.36 10.28
C ASP A 58 -10.91 -4.47 10.34
N PRO A 59 -10.34 -5.66 10.55
CA PRO A 59 -8.89 -5.82 10.71
C PRO A 59 -8.04 -5.31 9.53
N SER A 60 -8.59 -5.22 8.30
CA SER A 60 -7.88 -4.67 7.14
C SER A 60 -7.55 -3.18 7.31
N PHE A 61 -8.27 -2.48 8.19
CA PHE A 61 -7.95 -1.12 8.64
C PHE A 61 -6.45 -1.00 8.99
N LEU A 62 -5.92 -1.90 9.82
CA LEU A 62 -4.53 -1.81 10.28
C LEU A 62 -3.52 -1.92 9.14
N ALA A 63 -3.83 -2.70 8.10
CA ALA A 63 -2.96 -2.83 6.94
C ALA A 63 -2.89 -1.54 6.10
N LYS A 64 -3.95 -0.73 6.10
CA LYS A 64 -4.05 0.50 5.30
C LYS A 64 -3.79 1.77 6.11
N PHE A 65 -4.12 1.78 7.39
CA PHE A 65 -3.95 2.93 8.30
C PHE A 65 -2.55 3.52 8.21
N TRP A 66 -1.52 2.69 8.39
CA TRP A 66 -0.13 3.16 8.35
C TRP A 66 0.26 3.75 6.98
N ARG A 67 -0.21 3.15 5.89
CA ARG A 67 0.01 3.66 4.53
C ARG A 67 -0.68 5.01 4.30
N ILE A 68 -1.89 5.16 4.82
CA ILE A 68 -2.65 6.41 4.76
C ILE A 68 -1.90 7.49 5.54
N CYS A 69 -1.45 7.21 6.77
CA CYS A 69 -0.65 8.16 7.57
C CYS A 69 0.59 8.64 6.81
N LEU A 70 1.37 7.71 6.25
CA LEU A 70 2.58 8.03 5.47
C LEU A 70 2.24 8.85 4.21
N GLY A 71 1.18 8.46 3.50
CA GLY A 71 0.72 9.16 2.30
C GLY A 71 0.29 10.60 2.60
N ILE A 72 -0.54 10.80 3.62
CA ILE A 72 -1.01 12.13 4.04
C ILE A 72 0.16 12.98 4.56
N LYS A 73 1.11 12.39 5.31
CA LYS A 73 2.31 13.12 5.75
C LYS A 73 3.12 13.66 4.56
N SER A 74 3.16 12.91 3.45
CA SER A 74 3.81 13.38 2.22
C SER A 74 3.05 14.53 1.57
N ILE A 75 1.72 14.56 1.70
CA ILE A 75 0.85 15.64 1.21
C ILE A 75 1.06 16.90 2.04
N ASP A 76 1.12 16.79 3.38
CA ASP A 76 1.35 17.93 4.28
C ASP A 76 2.65 18.68 3.97
N GLY A 77 3.68 17.98 3.47
CA GLY A 77 4.93 18.62 3.04
C GLY A 77 4.83 19.41 1.74
N ARG A 78 3.71 19.33 1.01
CA ARG A 78 3.50 19.95 -0.31
C ARG A 78 2.45 21.06 -0.31
N ILE A 79 1.58 21.12 0.70
CA ILE A 79 0.53 22.14 0.80
C ILE A 79 0.94 23.19 1.85
N PRO A 80 0.91 24.49 1.51
CA PRO A 80 1.14 25.56 2.48
C PRO A 80 0.15 25.49 3.66
N GLY A 81 0.65 25.60 4.89
CA GLY A 81 -0.20 25.53 6.10
C GLY A 81 -0.59 24.11 6.53
N GLY A 82 0.19 23.09 6.13
CA GLY A 82 -0.01 21.66 6.38
C GLY A 82 -0.74 21.29 7.68
N GLY A 83 -1.57 20.25 7.59
CA GLY A 83 -2.50 19.87 8.65
C GLY A 83 -3.50 18.78 8.27
N CYS A 84 -3.37 18.20 7.06
CA CYS A 84 -4.18 17.08 6.60
C CYS A 84 -4.04 15.87 7.52
N LEU A 85 -2.84 15.58 8.05
CA LEU A 85 -2.64 14.44 8.95
C LEU A 85 -3.35 14.65 10.29
N LYS A 86 -3.32 15.87 10.83
CA LYS A 86 -4.08 16.22 12.04
C LYS A 86 -5.59 16.12 11.79
N ARG A 87 -6.09 16.68 10.68
CA ARG A 87 -7.50 16.56 10.25
C ARG A 87 -7.92 15.09 10.08
N PHE A 88 -7.02 14.24 9.55
CA PHE A 88 -7.23 12.81 9.43
C PHE A 88 -7.43 12.14 10.79
N PHE A 89 -6.53 12.39 11.75
CA PHE A 89 -6.68 11.84 13.08
C PHE A 89 -7.93 12.37 13.79
N ASP A 90 -8.18 13.67 13.78
CA ASP A 90 -9.34 14.27 14.44
C ASP A 90 -10.66 13.72 13.85
N SER A 91 -10.75 13.57 12.52
CA SER A 91 -11.91 12.97 11.86
C SER A 91 -12.07 11.48 12.21
N LEU A 92 -10.98 10.72 12.25
CA LEU A 92 -11.03 9.29 12.57
C LEU A 92 -11.44 9.08 14.03
N ILE A 93 -10.86 9.85 14.96
CA ILE A 93 -11.21 9.80 16.39
C ILE A 93 -12.69 10.13 16.57
N GLY A 94 -13.17 11.24 15.99
CA GLY A 94 -14.57 11.66 16.11
C GLY A 94 -15.54 10.57 15.65
N THR A 95 -15.32 10.00 14.46
CA THR A 95 -16.19 8.94 13.93
C THR A 95 -16.13 7.65 14.76
N ILE A 96 -14.94 7.25 15.25
CA ILE A 96 -14.83 6.06 16.10
C ILE A 96 -15.62 6.25 17.40
N LEU A 97 -15.44 7.40 18.08
CA LEU A 97 -16.12 7.68 19.35
C LEU A 97 -17.64 7.78 19.20
N GLU A 98 -18.10 8.39 18.11
CA GLU A 98 -19.54 8.53 17.78
C GLU A 98 -20.22 7.16 17.58
N HIS A 99 -19.58 6.23 16.88
CA HIS A 99 -20.21 4.98 16.46
C HIS A 99 -19.82 3.74 17.26
N ASN A 100 -18.66 3.74 17.92
CA ASN A 100 -18.11 2.56 18.59
C ASN A 100 -17.89 2.78 20.11
N GLY A 101 -18.25 3.96 20.62
CA GLY A 101 -18.22 4.29 22.04
C GLY A 101 -16.95 5.01 22.51
N GLN A 102 -17.09 5.71 23.65
CA GLN A 102 -16.10 6.65 24.18
C GLN A 102 -14.78 6.02 24.63
N ARG A 103 -14.75 4.70 24.84
CA ARG A 103 -13.56 3.95 25.30
C ARG A 103 -13.05 2.98 24.25
N HIS A 104 -13.37 3.20 22.97
CA HIS A 104 -12.91 2.32 21.91
C HIS A 104 -11.36 2.33 21.82
N PRO A 105 -10.67 1.17 21.91
CA PRO A 105 -9.20 1.15 21.99
C PRO A 105 -8.50 1.78 20.79
N LEU A 106 -9.09 1.68 19.59
CA LEU A 106 -8.55 2.36 18.41
C LEU A 106 -8.64 3.89 18.51
N ALA A 107 -9.67 4.45 19.15
CA ALA A 107 -9.73 5.90 19.36
C ALA A 107 -8.63 6.34 20.33
N VAL A 108 -8.36 5.57 21.38
CA VAL A 108 -7.26 5.83 22.32
C VAL A 108 -5.91 5.80 21.59
N LEU A 109 -5.66 4.76 20.80
CA LEU A 109 -4.44 4.63 20.01
C LEU A 109 -4.25 5.80 19.04
N VAL A 110 -5.28 6.14 18.26
CA VAL A 110 -5.21 7.23 17.29
C VAL A 110 -5.02 8.58 18.00
N THR A 111 -5.68 8.80 19.14
CA THR A 111 -5.50 9.99 19.98
C THR A 111 -4.07 10.11 20.49
N ALA A 112 -3.48 9.00 20.95
CA ALA A 112 -2.10 8.98 21.40
C ALA A 112 -1.14 9.38 20.26
N ILE A 113 -1.31 8.81 19.05
CA ILE A 113 -0.50 9.15 17.88
C ILE A 113 -0.68 10.62 17.48
N ARG A 114 -1.92 11.11 17.48
CA ARG A 114 -2.28 12.49 17.14
C ARG A 114 -1.59 13.52 18.03
N ASN A 115 -1.32 13.17 19.30
CA ASN A 115 -0.68 14.05 20.27
C ASN A 115 0.86 13.93 20.30
N VAL A 116 1.45 13.08 19.46
CA VAL A 116 2.91 12.99 19.32
C VAL A 116 3.46 14.25 18.69
N SER A 117 4.61 14.72 19.18
CA SER A 117 5.30 15.87 18.61
C SER A 117 5.63 15.64 17.12
N PRO A 118 5.60 16.68 16.25
CA PRO A 118 5.94 16.51 14.84
C PRO A 118 7.32 15.89 14.58
N THR A 119 8.28 16.13 15.49
CA THR A 119 9.65 15.59 15.44
C THR A 119 9.73 14.10 15.73
N GLU A 120 8.84 13.57 16.58
CA GLU A 120 8.83 12.15 16.96
C GLU A 120 7.83 11.32 16.16
N LEU A 121 6.89 11.99 15.46
CA LEU A 121 5.76 11.34 14.79
C LEU A 121 6.21 10.25 13.81
N MET A 122 7.26 10.47 13.03
CA MET A 122 7.74 9.47 12.07
C MET A 122 8.28 8.20 12.76
N ASN A 123 8.98 8.37 13.88
CA ASN A 123 9.46 7.24 14.68
C ASN A 123 8.29 6.50 15.34
N THR A 124 7.29 7.22 15.85
CA THR A 124 6.09 6.59 16.41
C THR A 124 5.30 5.83 15.33
N LEU A 125 5.15 6.38 14.12
CA LEU A 125 4.51 5.68 13.00
C LEU A 125 5.29 4.42 12.59
N ARG A 126 6.63 4.50 12.57
CA ARG A 126 7.50 3.32 12.32
C ARG A 126 7.25 2.22 13.33
N LEU A 127 7.36 2.55 14.62
CA LEU A 127 7.19 1.58 15.71
C LEU A 127 5.77 0.99 15.73
N GLY A 128 4.75 1.83 15.55
CA GLY A 128 3.36 1.41 15.49
C GLY A 128 3.07 0.44 14.34
N PHE A 129 3.61 0.74 13.14
CA PHE A 129 3.45 -0.16 11.99
C PHE A 129 4.19 -1.48 12.22
N TRP A 130 5.44 -1.44 12.67
CA TRP A 130 6.21 -2.64 12.99
C TRP A 130 5.50 -3.54 14.01
N MET A 131 5.01 -2.96 15.11
CA MET A 131 4.26 -3.69 16.14
C MET A 131 2.98 -4.29 15.59
N SER A 132 2.24 -3.55 14.75
CA SER A 132 1.03 -4.07 14.10
C SER A 132 1.33 -5.30 13.25
N ILE A 133 2.43 -5.29 12.50
CA ILE A 133 2.84 -6.44 11.69
C ILE A 133 3.22 -7.62 12.58
N LYS A 134 4.00 -7.39 13.65
CA LYS A 134 4.42 -8.44 14.60
C LYS A 134 3.22 -9.12 15.26
N VAL A 135 2.26 -8.33 15.75
CA VAL A 135 1.04 -8.84 16.37
C VAL A 135 0.22 -9.64 15.35
N LEU A 136 0.00 -9.08 14.16
CA LEU A 136 -0.75 -9.76 13.11
C LEU A 136 -0.09 -11.08 12.69
N LYS A 137 1.22 -11.09 12.51
CA LYS A 137 2.03 -12.29 12.26
C LYS A 137 1.81 -13.38 13.32
N GLN A 138 1.72 -13.02 14.60
CA GLN A 138 1.47 -13.99 15.68
C GLN A 138 0.09 -14.63 15.57
N PHE A 139 -0.91 -13.88 15.10
CA PHE A 139 -2.29 -14.38 14.97
C PHE A 139 -2.54 -15.19 13.71
N ILE A 140 -2.03 -14.75 12.55
CA ILE A 140 -2.37 -15.37 11.25
C ILE A 140 -1.19 -16.03 10.53
N GLY A 141 -0.02 -16.05 11.15
CA GLY A 141 1.19 -16.65 10.61
C GLY A 141 2.04 -15.71 9.75
N ASP A 142 3.31 -16.08 9.60
CA ASP A 142 4.31 -15.32 8.83
C ASP A 142 4.21 -15.55 7.31
N GLU A 143 3.61 -16.67 6.92
CA GLU A 143 3.38 -17.06 5.52
C GLU A 143 2.00 -16.62 5.03
N ASN A 144 1.44 -15.60 5.67
CA ASN A 144 0.26 -14.92 5.20
C ASN A 144 0.64 -13.78 4.25
N THR A 145 0.00 -13.73 3.09
CA THR A 145 0.29 -12.76 2.02
C THR A 145 0.10 -11.31 2.44
N MET A 146 -0.90 -11.02 3.29
CA MET A 146 -1.11 -9.69 3.83
C MET A 146 0.03 -9.30 4.77
N VAL A 147 0.49 -10.21 5.64
CA VAL A 147 1.63 -9.97 6.55
C VAL A 147 2.91 -9.71 5.74
N LEU A 148 3.19 -10.54 4.74
CA LEU A 148 4.35 -10.35 3.85
C LEU A 148 4.27 -9.05 3.04
N HIS A 149 3.08 -8.66 2.59
CA HIS A 149 2.89 -7.38 1.91
C HIS A 149 3.09 -6.21 2.86
N MET A 150 2.57 -6.27 4.10
CA MET A 150 2.81 -5.24 5.10
C MET A 150 4.30 -5.11 5.41
N TRP A 151 5.04 -6.22 5.55
CA TRP A 151 6.51 -6.20 5.64
C TRP A 151 7.17 -5.56 4.42
N SER A 152 6.68 -5.88 3.21
CA SER A 152 7.21 -5.30 1.96
C SER A 152 7.03 -3.78 1.92
N VAL A 153 5.87 -3.29 2.36
CA VAL A 153 5.61 -1.85 2.49
C VAL A 153 6.50 -1.24 3.57
N PHE A 154 6.56 -1.84 4.75
CA PHE A 154 7.39 -1.35 5.85
C PHE A 154 8.86 -1.22 5.45
N TYR A 155 9.47 -2.29 4.93
CA TYR A 155 10.87 -2.27 4.52
C TYR A 155 11.14 -1.28 3.38
N ARG A 156 10.17 -1.00 2.50
CA ARG A 156 10.33 0.02 1.46
C ARG A 156 10.48 1.42 2.06
N TYR A 157 9.75 1.73 3.13
CA TYR A 157 9.76 3.06 3.73
C TYR A 157 10.96 3.31 4.63
N TRP A 158 11.37 2.30 5.42
CA TRP A 158 12.41 2.46 6.44
C TRP A 158 13.74 1.80 6.10
N ASN A 159 13.86 1.16 4.93
CA ASN A 159 15.10 0.57 4.42
C ASN A 159 15.82 -0.35 5.44
N GLU A 160 15.08 -1.00 6.33
CA GLU A 160 15.69 -1.84 7.37
C GLU A 160 16.36 -3.06 6.76
N ARG A 161 17.50 -3.45 7.35
CA ARG A 161 18.25 -4.64 6.94
C ARG A 161 17.36 -5.87 7.05
N ARG A 162 17.42 -6.71 6.03
CA ARG A 162 16.72 -7.98 6.00
C ARG A 162 17.55 -9.03 5.29
N ASP A 163 17.22 -10.28 5.54
CA ASP A 163 17.63 -11.39 4.70
C ASP A 163 16.74 -11.40 3.43
N PRO A 164 17.27 -10.99 2.25
CA PRO A 164 16.47 -10.97 1.02
C PRO A 164 16.08 -12.37 0.58
N ALA A 165 16.92 -13.39 0.82
CA ALA A 165 16.69 -14.74 0.37
C ALA A 165 15.53 -15.39 1.14
N GLY A 166 15.59 -15.39 2.48
CA GLY A 166 14.51 -15.92 3.31
C GLY A 166 13.18 -15.18 3.13
N PHE A 167 13.22 -13.87 2.88
CA PHE A 167 12.01 -13.09 2.63
C PHE A 167 11.36 -13.44 1.27
N LEU A 168 12.14 -13.55 0.19
CA LEU A 168 11.62 -13.93 -1.13
C LEU A 168 11.20 -15.40 -1.18
N TRP A 169 11.89 -16.27 -0.45
CA TRP A 169 11.52 -17.68 -0.35
C TRP A 169 10.09 -17.85 0.17
N LYS A 170 9.64 -17.03 1.13
CA LYS A 170 8.25 -17.08 1.63
C LYS A 170 7.22 -16.75 0.55
N PHE A 171 7.50 -15.75 -0.28
CA PHE A 171 6.63 -15.42 -1.42
C PHE A 171 6.61 -16.54 -2.45
N TRP A 172 7.77 -17.12 -2.76
CA TRP A 172 7.87 -18.28 -3.63
C TRP A 172 7.11 -19.47 -3.07
N TYR A 173 7.30 -19.81 -1.79
CA TYR A 173 6.63 -20.91 -1.11
C TYR A 173 5.10 -20.78 -1.18
N ILE A 174 4.57 -19.61 -0.88
CA ILE A 174 3.14 -19.32 -1.02
C ILE A 174 2.74 -19.50 -2.49
N ARG A 175 3.42 -18.86 -3.44
CA ARG A 175 3.05 -18.99 -4.86
C ARG A 175 3.03 -20.45 -5.31
N SER A 176 4.04 -21.24 -4.96
CA SER A 176 4.18 -22.67 -5.30
C SER A 176 3.10 -23.53 -4.64
N LYS A 177 2.81 -23.31 -3.35
CA LYS A 177 1.73 -24.00 -2.64
C LYS A 177 0.38 -23.76 -3.32
N TYR A 178 0.17 -22.54 -3.81
CA TYR A 178 -1.04 -22.21 -4.52
C TYR A 178 -1.03 -22.91 -5.88
N SER A 179 0.00 -22.74 -6.72
CA SER A 179 0.09 -23.40 -8.04
C SER A 179 -0.15 -24.92 -8.04
N ASN A 180 0.20 -25.62 -6.95
CA ASN A 180 0.04 -27.08 -6.85
C ASN A 180 -1.31 -27.54 -6.30
N GLY A 181 -2.20 -26.62 -5.89
CA GLY A 181 -3.34 -26.94 -5.01
C GLY A 181 -4.76 -26.89 -5.60
N GLN A 182 -5.11 -25.97 -6.51
CA GLN A 182 -6.50 -25.75 -7.00
C GLN A 182 -6.59 -24.97 -8.34
N LEU A 183 -7.78 -24.99 -8.97
CA LEU A 183 -8.20 -24.05 -10.03
C LEU A 183 -8.43 -22.66 -9.41
N TYR A 184 -7.50 -21.72 -9.59
CA TYR A 184 -7.68 -20.35 -9.10
C TYR A 184 -8.27 -19.44 -10.15
N ASN A 185 -8.98 -18.41 -9.69
CA ASN A 185 -9.24 -17.26 -10.54
C ASN A 185 -7.92 -16.52 -10.82
N ALA A 186 -7.82 -15.96 -12.03
CA ALA A 186 -6.64 -15.25 -12.48
C ALA A 186 -6.25 -14.07 -11.57
N GLU A 187 -7.23 -13.37 -10.98
CA GLU A 187 -6.99 -12.27 -10.05
C GLU A 187 -6.12 -12.65 -8.85
N THR A 188 -6.35 -13.83 -8.24
CA THR A 188 -5.57 -14.29 -7.09
C THR A 188 -4.14 -14.61 -7.50
N ALA A 189 -3.94 -15.25 -8.65
CA ALA A 189 -2.62 -15.55 -9.18
C ALA A 189 -1.83 -14.28 -9.51
N ILE A 190 -2.49 -13.29 -10.13
CA ILE A 190 -1.94 -11.97 -10.44
C ILE A 190 -1.55 -11.25 -9.14
N THR A 191 -2.40 -11.28 -8.12
CA THR A 191 -2.13 -10.64 -6.82
C THR A 191 -0.91 -11.23 -6.12
N LEU A 192 -0.79 -12.55 -6.09
CA LEU A 192 0.37 -13.25 -5.50
C LEU A 192 1.66 -12.90 -6.24
N SER A 193 1.61 -12.95 -7.57
CA SER A 193 2.74 -12.60 -8.43
C SER A 193 3.12 -11.14 -8.29
N TYR A 194 2.15 -10.24 -8.13
CA TYR A 194 2.38 -8.82 -7.85
C TYR A 194 3.13 -8.60 -6.56
N TYR A 195 2.72 -9.20 -5.44
CA TYR A 195 3.42 -9.01 -4.17
C TYR A 195 4.84 -9.59 -4.20
N HIS A 196 5.03 -10.75 -4.84
CA HIS A 196 6.36 -11.32 -5.02
C HIS A 196 7.25 -10.42 -5.88
N ALA A 197 6.76 -9.98 -7.04
CA ALA A 197 7.49 -9.09 -7.94
C ALA A 197 7.83 -7.76 -7.25
N TYR A 198 6.88 -7.18 -6.51
CA TYR A 198 7.08 -5.96 -5.75
C TYR A 198 8.17 -6.13 -4.69
N ALA A 199 8.13 -7.21 -3.91
CA ALA A 199 9.12 -7.52 -2.89
C ALA A 199 10.52 -7.71 -3.49
N ALA A 200 10.64 -8.45 -4.59
CA ALA A 200 11.90 -8.66 -5.29
C ALA A 200 12.46 -7.35 -5.86
N TYR A 201 11.60 -6.57 -6.54
CA TYR A 201 11.99 -5.37 -7.27
C TYR A 201 12.32 -4.17 -6.35
N TYR A 202 11.37 -3.69 -5.54
CA TYR A 202 11.59 -2.49 -4.74
C TYR A 202 12.34 -2.77 -3.45
N VAL A 203 12.04 -3.91 -2.86
CA VAL A 203 12.29 -4.08 -1.45
C VAL A 203 13.60 -4.86 -1.23
N CYS A 204 13.81 -5.95 -1.96
CA CYS A 204 15.06 -6.72 -1.94
C CYS A 204 16.10 -6.15 -2.91
N ARG A 205 15.66 -5.31 -3.86
CA ARG A 205 16.48 -4.75 -4.95
C ARG A 205 17.19 -5.84 -5.77
N GLN A 206 16.60 -7.03 -5.83
CA GLN A 206 17.10 -8.18 -6.59
C GLN A 206 16.51 -8.14 -8.00
N ARG A 207 16.95 -7.17 -8.81
CA ARG A 207 16.37 -6.85 -10.13
C ARG A 207 16.37 -8.03 -11.09
N GLU A 208 17.47 -8.77 -11.17
CA GLU A 208 17.57 -9.95 -12.04
C GLU A 208 16.61 -11.06 -11.63
N LEU A 209 16.43 -11.30 -10.32
CA LEU A 209 15.44 -12.25 -9.81
C LEU A 209 14.00 -11.77 -10.05
N ALA A 210 13.77 -10.45 -9.94
CA ALA A 210 12.45 -9.85 -10.15
C ALA A 210 12.01 -9.92 -11.62
N ARG A 211 12.97 -9.85 -12.56
CA ARG A 211 12.71 -9.71 -14.00
C ARG A 211 11.77 -10.77 -14.59
N PRO A 212 12.02 -12.08 -14.48
CA PRO A 212 11.11 -13.09 -15.04
C PRO A 212 9.71 -13.01 -14.39
N ILE A 213 9.63 -12.70 -13.10
CA ILE A 213 8.37 -12.56 -12.36
C ILE A 213 7.58 -11.36 -12.89
N VAL A 214 8.22 -10.22 -13.06
CA VAL A 214 7.62 -8.98 -13.58
C VAL A 214 7.13 -9.15 -15.02
N MET A 215 7.90 -9.83 -15.88
CA MET A 215 7.51 -10.08 -17.27
C MET A 215 6.27 -10.95 -17.36
N SER A 216 6.22 -12.06 -16.60
CA SER A 216 5.04 -12.92 -16.50
C SER A 216 3.84 -12.15 -15.93
N LEU A 217 4.03 -11.41 -14.84
CA LEU A 217 2.98 -10.60 -14.23
C LEU A 217 2.39 -9.57 -15.21
N PHE A 218 3.22 -8.93 -16.03
CA PHE A 218 2.76 -7.96 -17.02
C PHE A 218 1.85 -8.61 -18.06
N GLN A 219 2.20 -9.81 -18.56
CA GLN A 219 1.35 -10.51 -19.52
C GLN A 219 0.01 -10.92 -18.88
N ASP A 220 0.05 -11.56 -17.71
CA ASP A 220 -1.14 -12.02 -17.01
C ASP A 220 -2.09 -10.84 -16.68
N ALA A 221 -1.54 -9.74 -16.16
CA ALA A 221 -2.32 -8.56 -15.81
C ALA A 221 -2.85 -7.82 -17.06
N LYS A 222 -2.06 -7.74 -18.13
CA LYS A 222 -2.49 -7.14 -19.41
C LYS A 222 -3.68 -7.90 -20.00
N GLU A 223 -3.64 -9.23 -20.00
CA GLU A 223 -4.72 -10.07 -20.51
C GLU A 223 -5.99 -9.94 -19.68
N GLU A 224 -5.89 -9.97 -18.34
CA GLU A 224 -7.06 -9.79 -17.47
C GLU A 224 -7.67 -8.39 -17.62
N VAL A 225 -6.87 -7.32 -17.60
CA VAL A 225 -7.39 -5.96 -17.80
C VAL A 225 -7.96 -5.79 -19.22
N GLY A 226 -7.37 -6.42 -20.23
CA GLY A 226 -7.95 -6.48 -21.57
C GLY A 226 -9.34 -7.11 -21.58
N ARG A 227 -9.54 -8.22 -20.85
CA ARG A 227 -10.87 -8.84 -20.66
C ARG A 227 -11.85 -7.95 -19.88
N MET A 228 -11.37 -7.17 -18.92
CA MET A 228 -12.19 -6.16 -18.24
C MET A 228 -12.60 -5.04 -19.22
N ALA A 229 -11.69 -4.61 -20.09
CA ALA A 229 -11.93 -3.57 -21.09
C ALA A 229 -12.99 -3.97 -22.13
N THR A 230 -12.97 -5.23 -22.62
CA THR A 230 -14.00 -5.70 -23.55
C THR A 230 -15.41 -5.74 -22.93
N LYS A 231 -15.49 -5.82 -21.60
CA LYS A 231 -16.76 -5.76 -20.85
C LYS A 231 -17.14 -4.36 -20.39
N GLY A 232 -16.29 -3.36 -20.62
CA GLY A 232 -16.49 -2.00 -20.09
C GLY A 232 -16.38 -1.89 -18.57
N ASP A 233 -15.69 -2.83 -17.91
CA ASP A 233 -15.59 -2.94 -16.44
C ASP A 233 -14.16 -2.72 -15.94
N VAL A 234 -13.42 -1.79 -16.55
CA VAL A 234 -12.08 -1.44 -16.06
C VAL A 234 -12.21 -0.53 -14.85
N HIS A 235 -11.91 -1.04 -13.68
CA HIS A 235 -11.91 -0.29 -12.42
C HIS A 235 -10.61 -0.54 -11.65
N TRP A 236 -10.27 0.37 -10.75
CA TRP A 236 -9.03 0.27 -9.99
C TRP A 236 -9.10 -0.86 -8.97
N SER A 237 -8.37 -1.93 -9.27
CA SER A 237 -8.25 -3.16 -8.50
C SER A 237 -6.78 -3.59 -8.37
N LEU A 238 -6.52 -4.68 -7.63
CA LEU A 238 -5.18 -5.26 -7.54
C LEU A 238 -4.64 -5.71 -8.91
N VAL A 239 -5.51 -6.10 -9.84
CA VAL A 239 -5.12 -6.47 -11.21
C VAL A 239 -4.60 -5.24 -11.96
N THR A 240 -5.33 -4.13 -11.94
CA THR A 240 -4.89 -2.88 -12.58
C THR A 240 -3.66 -2.27 -11.90
N GLN A 241 -3.53 -2.43 -10.57
CA GLN A 241 -2.31 -2.08 -9.83
C GLN A 241 -1.12 -2.90 -10.31
N ALA A 242 -1.31 -4.22 -10.47
CA ALA A 242 -0.29 -5.12 -10.98
C ALA A 242 0.12 -4.75 -12.41
N LEU A 243 -0.84 -4.41 -13.28
CA LEU A 243 -0.56 -3.92 -14.63
C LEU A 243 0.29 -2.64 -14.59
N ALA A 244 -0.14 -1.61 -13.84
CA ALA A 244 0.59 -0.35 -13.75
C ALA A 244 2.02 -0.53 -13.21
N PHE A 245 2.17 -1.35 -12.16
CA PHE A 245 3.48 -1.66 -11.58
C PHE A 245 4.37 -2.44 -12.55
N SER A 246 3.86 -3.52 -13.13
CA SER A 246 4.64 -4.42 -13.97
C SER A 246 5.01 -3.74 -15.28
N ALA A 247 4.11 -2.98 -15.90
CA ALA A 247 4.41 -2.17 -17.09
C ALA A 247 5.60 -1.24 -16.86
N ARG A 248 5.61 -0.53 -15.72
CA ARG A 248 6.73 0.35 -15.33
C ARG A 248 8.04 -0.43 -15.17
N ALA A 249 8.00 -1.58 -14.50
CA ALA A 249 9.19 -2.38 -14.25
C ALA A 249 9.71 -3.07 -15.53
N VAL A 250 8.83 -3.62 -16.38
CA VAL A 250 9.16 -4.14 -17.72
C VAL A 250 9.79 -3.04 -18.56
N ALA A 251 9.16 -1.88 -18.62
CA ALA A 251 9.65 -0.76 -19.41
C ALA A 251 11.05 -0.33 -18.97
N TYR A 252 11.29 -0.31 -17.66
CA TYR A 252 12.60 -0.02 -17.09
C TYR A 252 13.67 -1.06 -17.46
N PHE A 253 13.36 -2.37 -17.38
CA PHE A 253 14.32 -3.42 -17.77
C PHE A 253 14.73 -3.33 -19.25
N HIS A 254 13.79 -3.00 -20.13
CA HIS A 254 14.09 -2.79 -21.55
C HIS A 254 14.84 -1.46 -21.78
N TYR A 255 14.49 -0.42 -21.02
CA TYR A 255 15.19 0.86 -21.07
C TYR A 255 16.68 0.72 -20.72
N GLU A 256 17.02 -0.01 -19.64
CA GLU A 256 18.42 -0.28 -19.23
C GLU A 256 19.23 -1.02 -20.31
N ARG A 257 18.55 -1.74 -21.21
CA ARG A 257 19.15 -2.49 -22.32
C ARG A 257 19.16 -1.72 -23.64
N HIS A 258 18.74 -0.45 -23.61
CA HIS A 258 18.55 0.39 -24.79
C HIS A 258 17.49 -0.16 -25.77
N GLU A 259 16.57 -1.01 -25.30
CA GLU A 259 15.47 -1.59 -26.07
C GLU A 259 14.23 -0.66 -26.01
N MET A 260 14.36 0.56 -26.56
CA MET A 260 13.38 1.64 -26.37
C MET A 260 11.98 1.33 -26.90
N SER A 261 11.86 0.56 -27.99
CA SER A 261 10.55 0.16 -28.54
C SER A 261 9.76 -0.69 -27.56
N TRP A 262 10.41 -1.68 -26.94
CA TRP A 262 9.80 -2.52 -25.90
C TRP A 262 9.51 -1.74 -24.63
N SER A 263 10.41 -0.81 -24.27
CA SER A 263 10.22 0.07 -23.13
C SER A 263 8.95 0.91 -23.26
N HIS A 264 8.80 1.62 -24.37
CA HIS A 264 7.63 2.46 -24.63
C HIS A 264 6.38 1.62 -24.83
N GLY A 265 6.46 0.50 -25.57
CA GLY A 265 5.32 -0.36 -25.84
C GLY A 265 4.66 -0.91 -24.57
N ALA A 266 5.44 -1.29 -23.55
CA ALA A 266 4.89 -1.74 -22.27
C ALA A 266 4.11 -0.62 -21.55
N MET A 267 4.63 0.61 -21.57
CA MET A 267 3.99 1.79 -20.99
C MET A 267 2.72 2.17 -21.75
N ASP A 268 2.78 2.22 -23.08
CA ASP A 268 1.66 2.60 -23.95
C ASP A 268 0.48 1.65 -23.78
N ILE A 269 0.74 0.34 -23.71
CA ILE A 269 -0.30 -0.68 -23.45
C ILE A 269 -1.00 -0.41 -22.12
N ALA A 270 -0.25 -0.19 -21.04
CA ALA A 270 -0.84 0.05 -19.73
C ALA A 270 -1.59 1.38 -19.67
N ILE A 271 -1.07 2.43 -20.31
CA ILE A 271 -1.74 3.73 -20.42
C ILE A 271 -3.08 3.57 -21.14
N ALA A 272 -3.09 2.93 -22.31
CA ALA A 272 -4.30 2.74 -23.12
C ALA A 272 -5.38 1.95 -22.35
N LEU A 273 -5.01 0.85 -21.70
CA LEU A 273 -5.95 0.02 -20.93
C LEU A 273 -6.49 0.75 -19.67
N LEU A 274 -5.66 1.53 -18.98
CA LEU A 274 -6.09 2.26 -17.79
C LEU A 274 -6.91 3.52 -18.13
N GLN A 275 -6.70 4.12 -19.31
CA GLN A 275 -7.48 5.27 -19.75
C GLN A 275 -8.97 4.97 -19.94
N THR A 276 -9.32 3.72 -20.27
CA THR A 276 -10.71 3.29 -20.44
C THR A 276 -11.43 3.00 -19.11
N GLY A 277 -10.72 3.08 -17.98
CA GLY A 277 -11.27 2.73 -16.69
C GLY A 277 -11.91 3.88 -15.92
N ASP A 278 -12.17 3.62 -14.64
CA ASP A 278 -12.64 4.60 -13.67
C ASP A 278 -11.66 5.78 -13.47
N GLU A 279 -12.05 6.73 -12.62
CA GLU A 279 -11.24 7.93 -12.39
C GLU A 279 -9.83 7.63 -11.84
N GLU A 280 -9.72 6.64 -10.96
CA GLU A 280 -8.44 6.25 -10.37
C GLU A 280 -7.54 5.64 -11.45
N CYS A 281 -8.05 4.73 -12.28
CA CYS A 281 -7.33 4.21 -13.46
C CYS A 281 -6.83 5.33 -14.38
N ARG A 282 -7.66 6.35 -14.67
CA ARG A 282 -7.27 7.49 -15.50
C ARG A 282 -6.17 8.36 -14.87
N ILE A 283 -6.21 8.57 -13.55
CA ILE A 283 -5.12 9.28 -12.82
C ILE A 283 -3.81 8.49 -12.91
N ARG A 284 -3.88 7.15 -12.85
CA ARG A 284 -2.72 6.27 -12.97
C ARG A 284 -2.14 6.27 -14.37
N ALA A 285 -3.00 6.24 -15.39
CA ALA A 285 -2.58 6.39 -16.78
C ALA A 285 -1.89 7.73 -17.03
N ALA A 286 -2.41 8.84 -16.48
CA ALA A 286 -1.76 10.14 -16.57
C ALA A 286 -0.38 10.17 -15.89
N THR A 287 -0.25 9.49 -14.73
CA THR A 287 1.03 9.35 -14.02
C THR A 287 2.06 8.58 -14.85
N LEU A 288 1.65 7.47 -15.47
CA LEU A 288 2.49 6.69 -16.39
C LEU A 288 2.89 7.51 -17.62
N SER A 289 1.96 8.26 -18.20
CA SER A 289 2.21 9.13 -19.36
C SER A 289 3.26 10.20 -19.05
N LYS A 290 3.15 10.84 -17.88
CA LYS A 290 4.14 11.84 -17.42
C LYS A 290 5.54 11.23 -17.25
N MET A 291 5.61 10.03 -16.70
CA MET A 291 6.88 9.31 -16.53
C MET A 291 7.51 8.93 -17.88
N LEU A 292 6.71 8.41 -18.81
CA LEU A 292 7.16 8.11 -20.17
C LEU A 292 7.67 9.37 -20.89
N LEU A 293 6.94 10.48 -20.78
CA LEU A 293 7.37 11.77 -21.35
C LEU A 293 8.71 12.24 -20.75
N ALA A 294 8.93 12.04 -19.45
CA ALA A 294 10.21 12.38 -18.81
C ALA A 294 11.35 11.51 -19.36
N TRP A 295 11.12 10.22 -19.58
CA TRP A 295 12.12 9.32 -20.19
C TRP A 295 12.44 9.73 -21.62
N LEU A 296 11.43 10.05 -22.43
CA LEU A 296 11.59 10.53 -23.82
C LEU A 296 12.37 11.84 -23.93
N LYS A 297 12.28 12.71 -22.92
CA LYS A 297 13.07 13.96 -22.86
C LYS A 297 14.52 13.68 -22.47
N ASN A 298 14.75 12.76 -21.53
CA ASN A 298 16.08 12.48 -21.00
C ASN A 298 16.97 11.66 -21.95
N THR A 299 16.39 10.79 -22.78
CA THR A 299 17.13 10.02 -23.80
C THR A 299 17.86 10.88 -24.82
N LYS A 300 17.45 12.15 -24.98
CA LYS A 300 18.10 13.07 -25.91
C LYS A 300 19.40 13.69 -25.38
N ASN A 301 19.63 13.72 -24.06
CA ASN A 301 20.61 14.63 -23.47
C ASN A 301 21.64 14.03 -22.49
N THR A 302 21.52 12.77 -22.00
CA THR A 302 22.49 12.20 -21.03
C THR A 302 22.36 10.68 -20.87
N PRO A 303 23.43 9.95 -20.48
CA PRO A 303 23.31 8.58 -19.99
C PRO A 303 22.44 8.56 -18.73
N PHE A 304 21.36 7.80 -18.80
CA PHE A 304 20.31 7.80 -17.82
C PHE A 304 20.75 7.16 -16.51
N SER A 305 20.68 7.92 -15.43
CA SER A 305 20.58 7.34 -14.09
C SER A 305 19.11 6.98 -13.87
N ALA A 306 18.86 5.74 -13.45
CA ALA A 306 17.54 5.28 -13.05
C ALA A 306 16.80 6.39 -12.28
N PRO A 307 15.51 6.66 -12.54
CA PRO A 307 14.73 7.40 -11.58
C PRO A 307 14.65 6.43 -10.41
N GLN A 308 15.59 6.57 -9.47
CA GLN A 308 15.25 6.25 -8.11
C GLN A 308 14.00 7.09 -7.90
N GLU A 309 12.85 6.42 -7.83
CA GLU A 309 11.73 6.97 -7.08
C GLU A 309 12.43 7.47 -5.83
N LYS A 310 12.53 8.80 -5.66
CA LYS A 310 12.91 9.38 -4.39
C LYS A 310 11.76 8.99 -3.48
N VAL A 311 11.73 7.71 -3.09
CA VAL A 311 11.18 7.29 -1.83
C VAL A 311 11.80 8.30 -0.91
N GLN A 312 10.98 9.13 -0.28
CA GLN A 312 11.44 9.98 0.80
C GLN A 312 11.98 9.00 1.85
N THR A 313 13.23 8.59 1.68
CA THR A 313 14.05 7.95 2.69
C THR A 313 14.22 9.07 3.69
N PHE A 314 13.39 9.04 4.73
CA PHE A 314 13.61 9.86 5.90
C PHE A 314 15.00 9.49 6.38
N GLN A 315 15.93 10.45 6.33
CA GLN A 315 17.30 10.24 6.79
C GLN A 315 17.24 9.66 8.20
N GLU A 316 18.06 8.64 8.45
CA GLU A 316 18.20 8.01 9.75
C GLU A 316 18.48 9.09 10.80
N VAL A 317 17.58 9.25 11.76
CA VAL A 317 17.93 9.89 13.03
C VAL A 317 18.95 8.95 13.67
N PRO A 318 20.16 9.41 14.03
CA PRO A 318 21.21 8.54 14.55
C PRO A 318 20.67 7.69 15.70
N GLU A 319 20.98 6.38 15.66
CA GLU A 319 20.66 5.42 16.71
C GLU A 319 21.36 5.82 18.02
N VAL A 320 20.72 6.69 18.79
CA VAL A 320 21.05 6.95 20.19
C VAL A 320 19.78 6.75 21.01
N PHE A 321 19.31 5.50 21.10
CA PHE A 321 18.30 5.12 22.09
C PHE A 321 18.51 3.66 22.49
N THR A 322 19.41 3.43 23.45
CA THR A 322 19.45 2.19 24.24
C THR A 322 18.36 2.13 25.31
N GLU A 323 17.53 3.18 25.45
CA GLU A 323 16.33 3.18 26.29
C GLU A 323 15.13 3.80 25.55
N GLY A 324 14.39 2.97 24.81
CA GLY A 324 13.16 3.37 24.10
C GLY A 324 11.87 3.36 24.96
N PRO A 325 10.74 3.85 24.42
CA PRO A 325 9.63 4.46 25.14
C PRO A 325 8.74 3.45 25.89
N SER A 326 8.97 3.33 27.20
CA SER A 326 8.21 2.51 28.16
C SER A 326 6.69 2.73 28.08
N TYR A 327 6.23 3.94 27.77
CA TYR A 327 4.81 4.30 27.79
C TYR A 327 4.01 3.74 26.61
N LEU A 328 4.51 3.86 25.36
CA LEU A 328 3.83 3.34 24.17
C LEU A 328 3.77 1.81 24.19
N MET A 329 4.84 1.16 24.67
CA MET A 329 4.89 -0.29 24.86
C MET A 329 3.90 -0.79 25.92
N LYS A 330 3.73 -0.06 27.02
CA LYS A 330 2.70 -0.37 28.03
C LYS A 330 1.29 -0.21 27.44
N MET A 331 1.04 0.88 26.71
CA MET A 331 -0.25 1.15 26.07
C MET A 331 -0.62 0.08 25.03
N LEU A 332 0.27 -0.24 24.10
CA LEU A 332 0.03 -1.27 23.06
C LEU A 332 -0.16 -2.66 23.67
N ARG A 333 0.60 -3.02 24.73
CA ARG A 333 0.42 -4.28 25.45
C ARG A 333 -0.89 -4.32 26.24
N SER A 334 -1.38 -3.19 26.72
CA SER A 334 -2.69 -3.08 27.39
C SER A 334 -3.82 -3.27 26.38
N THR A 335 -3.77 -2.55 25.26
CA THR A 335 -4.77 -2.66 24.18
C THR A 335 -4.79 -4.06 23.57
N ALA A 336 -3.63 -4.69 23.35
CA ALA A 336 -3.59 -6.07 22.86
C ALA A 336 -4.19 -7.06 23.85
N ARG A 337 -4.00 -6.86 25.17
CA ARG A 337 -4.62 -7.70 26.20
C ARG A 337 -6.13 -7.52 26.29
N GLU A 338 -6.64 -6.29 26.17
CA GLU A 338 -8.08 -6.01 26.15
C GLU A 338 -8.77 -6.62 24.92
N ILE A 339 -8.15 -6.53 23.74
CA ILE A 339 -8.66 -7.14 22.51
C ILE A 339 -8.69 -8.67 22.63
N SER A 340 -7.62 -9.29 23.14
CA SER A 340 -7.56 -10.74 23.36
C SER A 340 -8.56 -11.22 24.43
N GLY A 341 -8.78 -10.42 25.49
CA GLY A 341 -9.75 -10.73 26.54
C GLY A 341 -11.19 -10.75 26.02
N ASN A 342 -11.55 -9.78 25.18
CA ASN A 342 -12.88 -9.71 24.56
C ASN A 342 -13.12 -10.84 23.55
N TYR A 343 -12.08 -11.31 22.85
CA TYR A 343 -12.20 -12.43 21.92
C TYR A 343 -12.38 -13.79 22.62
N ASN A 344 -11.75 -14.00 23.77
CA ASN A 344 -11.90 -15.25 24.53
C ASN A 344 -13.33 -15.41 25.07
N HIS A 345 -13.98 -14.33 25.51
CA HIS A 345 -15.39 -14.38 25.94
C HIS A 345 -16.37 -14.74 24.81
N LEU A 346 -16.06 -14.41 23.56
CA LEU A 346 -16.86 -14.78 22.40
C LEU A 346 -16.66 -16.24 21.95
N MET A 347 -15.51 -16.84 22.28
CA MET A 347 -15.19 -18.24 21.92
C MET A 347 -15.62 -19.26 22.99
N THR A 348 -15.83 -18.84 24.24
CA THR A 348 -16.35 -19.70 25.32
C THR A 348 -17.88 -19.72 25.46
N ALA A 349 -18.59 -18.94 24.63
CA ALA A 349 -20.06 -18.86 24.65
C ALA A 349 -20.74 -19.79 23.63
N LYS A 350 -20.13 -20.95 23.34
CA LYS A 350 -20.73 -22.02 22.53
C LYS A 350 -20.92 -23.28 23.35
#